data_AF-A0A645GKI8-F1
#
_entry.id   AF-A0A645GKI8-F1
#
_cell.length_a   1.000
_cell.length_b   1.000
_cell.length_c   1.000
_cell.angle_alpha   90.00
_cell.angle_beta   90.00
_cell.angle_gamma   90.00
#
_symmetry.space_group_name_H-M   'P 1'
#
loop_
_entity.id
_entity.type
_entity.pdbx_description
1 polymer ?
#
loop_
_entity_poly.entity_id
_entity_poly.type
_entity_poly.pdbx_seq_one_letter_code
_entity_poly.pdbx_strand_id
1 'polypeptide(L)'
;MQRFGDLVKGRRSSERRMEKCFTRPTLKATPGDLSLVLPKRQLDNIIEMIYALDKIAPGTANEDTLLYGVEVKFYNSRVEVNENLETKVKGLYALGDGSGVTHSLSQASASGVHLGRILAEKYC
;
A
#
# COMPACT_ATOMS: atom_id res chain seq x y z
N MET A 1 -13.76 4.45 -5.53
CA MET A 1 -14.01 4.66 -4.08
C MET A 1 -15.40 4.16 -3.75
N GLN A 2 -15.59 3.56 -2.57
CA GLN A 2 -16.89 3.07 -2.11
C GLN A 2 -17.01 3.32 -0.60
N ARG A 3 -18.22 3.65 -0.13
CA ARG A 3 -18.50 3.75 1.30
C ARG A 3 -18.55 2.34 1.91
N PHE A 4 -17.99 2.17 3.09
CA PHE A 4 -17.97 0.88 3.77
C PHE A 4 -19.38 0.32 3.99
N GLY A 5 -20.33 1.17 4.39
CA GLY A 5 -21.73 0.75 4.55
C GLY A 5 -22.41 0.34 3.25
N ASP A 6 -22.05 0.94 2.12
CA ASP A 6 -22.55 0.50 0.80
C ASP A 6 -21.91 -0.84 0.39
N LEU A 7 -20.61 -1.01 0.66
CA LEU A 7 -19.87 -2.26 0.40
C LEU A 7 -20.46 -3.46 1.18
N VAL A 8 -20.65 -3.33 2.50
CA VAL A 8 -21.23 -4.39 3.34
C VAL A 8 -22.64 -4.78 2.86
N LYS A 9 -23.41 -3.80 2.36
CA LYS A 9 -24.76 -4.03 1.83
C LYS A 9 -24.75 -4.59 0.39
N GLY A 10 -23.58 -4.83 -0.20
CA GLY A 10 -23.42 -5.32 -1.57
C GLY A 10 -23.90 -4.33 -2.62
N ARG A 11 -23.74 -3.02 -2.37
CA ARG A 11 -24.25 -1.96 -3.25
C ARG A 11 -23.15 -1.01 -3.68
N ARG A 12 -23.24 -0.54 -4.91
CA ARG A 12 -22.42 0.54 -5.46
C ARG A 12 -22.68 1.88 -4.72
N SER A 13 -21.61 2.64 -4.45
CA SER A 13 -21.73 4.05 -4.08
C SER A 13 -21.92 4.93 -5.33
N SER A 14 -22.71 5.99 -5.21
CA SER A 14 -23.00 6.96 -6.27
C SER A 14 -22.81 8.38 -5.78
N GLU A 15 -22.70 9.36 -6.70
CA GLU A 15 -22.56 10.78 -6.34
C GLU A 15 -23.66 11.25 -5.39
N ARG A 16 -24.93 10.95 -5.72
CA ARG A 16 -26.09 11.24 -4.84
C ARG A 16 -25.98 10.64 -3.43
N ARG A 17 -25.31 9.49 -3.28
CA ARG A 17 -25.07 8.87 -1.96
C ARG A 17 -23.93 9.57 -1.23
N MET A 18 -22.89 9.98 -1.97
CA MET A 18 -21.77 10.73 -1.42
C MET A 18 -22.17 12.12 -0.93
N GLU A 19 -23.18 12.76 -1.53
CA GLU A 19 -23.75 14.01 -1.02
C GLU A 19 -24.31 13.89 0.40
N LYS A 20 -24.73 12.67 0.79
CA LYS A 20 -25.25 12.36 2.13
C LYS A 20 -24.19 11.78 3.07
N CYS A 21 -22.94 11.68 2.62
CA CYS A 21 -21.85 11.14 3.40
C CYS A 21 -21.27 12.24 4.30
N PHE A 22 -21.11 11.95 5.59
CA PHE A 22 -20.48 12.90 6.53
C PHE A 22 -18.97 13.01 6.33
N THR A 23 -18.34 11.95 5.83
CA THR A 23 -16.90 11.92 5.54
C THR A 23 -16.61 12.55 4.17
N ARG A 24 -15.76 13.57 4.15
CA ARG A 24 -15.36 14.24 2.91
C ARG A 24 -14.22 13.47 2.21
N PRO A 25 -14.34 13.19 0.90
CA PRO A 25 -13.25 12.59 0.14
C PRO A 25 -12.01 13.49 0.11
N THR A 26 -10.83 12.91 0.30
CA THR A 26 -9.54 13.62 0.25
C THR A 26 -8.86 13.51 -1.11
N LEU A 27 -9.24 12.52 -1.92
CA LEU A 27 -8.75 12.31 -3.29
C LEU A 27 -9.90 12.44 -4.29
N LYS A 28 -9.59 12.94 -5.50
CA LYS A 28 -10.54 12.96 -6.61
C LYS A 28 -10.77 11.52 -7.11
N ALA A 29 -11.78 10.86 -6.56
CA ALA A 29 -12.11 9.47 -6.88
C ALA A 29 -13.58 9.30 -7.26
N THR A 30 -13.83 8.49 -8.29
CA THR A 30 -15.20 8.18 -8.72
C THR A 30 -15.88 7.21 -7.74
N PRO A 31 -17.12 7.51 -7.28
CA PRO A 31 -17.93 6.57 -6.52
C PRO A 31 -18.30 5.33 -7.36
N GLY A 32 -18.08 4.15 -6.80
CA GLY A 32 -18.20 2.90 -7.53
C GLY A 32 -18.43 1.69 -6.64
N ASP A 33 -18.11 0.53 -7.21
CA ASP A 33 -18.20 -0.77 -6.55
C ASP A 33 -16.83 -1.46 -6.63
N LEU A 34 -16.20 -1.67 -5.48
CA LEU A 34 -14.88 -2.28 -5.37
C LEU A 34 -14.91 -3.77 -5.72
N SER A 35 -16.07 -4.44 -5.66
CA SER A 35 -16.19 -5.85 -6.05
C SER A 35 -15.96 -6.10 -7.54
N LEU A 36 -16.03 -5.04 -8.37
CA LEU A 36 -15.74 -5.11 -9.81
C LEU A 36 -14.23 -5.09 -10.11
N VAL A 37 -13.40 -4.70 -9.14
CA VAL A 37 -11.95 -4.48 -9.34
C VAL A 37 -11.08 -5.24 -8.35
N LEU A 38 -11.65 -5.77 -7.27
CA LEU A 38 -10.98 -6.61 -6.29
C LEU A 38 -11.61 -8.02 -6.30
N PRO A 39 -10.81 -9.10 -6.22
CA PRO A 39 -11.38 -10.42 -6.09
C PRO A 39 -12.06 -10.59 -4.72
N LYS A 40 -13.15 -11.37 -4.70
CA LYS A 40 -14.05 -11.51 -3.55
C LYS A 40 -13.32 -11.82 -2.24
N ARG A 41 -12.35 -12.74 -2.26
CA ARG A 41 -11.62 -13.15 -1.05
C ARG A 41 -10.87 -11.98 -0.39
N GLN A 42 -10.21 -11.12 -1.18
CA GLN A 42 -9.53 -9.94 -0.67
C GLN A 42 -10.53 -8.93 -0.12
N LEU A 43 -11.68 -8.78 -0.77
CA LEU A 43 -12.74 -7.88 -0.32
C LEU A 43 -13.33 -8.34 1.01
N ASP A 44 -13.62 -9.63 1.16
CA ASP A 44 -14.10 -10.23 2.40
C ASP A 44 -13.08 -10.02 3.53
N ASN A 45 -11.79 -10.27 3.27
CA ASN A 45 -10.72 -10.01 4.24
C ASN A 45 -10.65 -8.53 4.68
N ILE A 46 -10.84 -7.58 3.76
CA ILE A 46 -10.87 -6.14 4.09
C ILE A 46 -12.05 -5.84 5.00
N ILE A 47 -13.23 -6.39 4.72
CA ILE A 47 -14.43 -6.20 5.53
C ILE A 47 -14.21 -6.77 6.94
N GLU A 48 -13.71 -7.99 7.04
CA GLU A 48 -13.40 -8.65 8.31
C GLU A 48 -12.35 -7.87 9.12
N MET A 49 -11.30 -7.38 8.45
CA MET A 49 -10.27 -6.54 9.08
C MET A 49 -10.87 -5.24 9.64
N ILE A 50 -11.74 -4.55 8.89
CA ILE A 50 -12.37 -3.31 9.36
C ILE A 50 -13.24 -3.57 10.59
N TYR A 51 -14.00 -4.66 10.62
CA TYR A 51 -14.75 -5.05 11.82
C TYR A 51 -13.85 -5.46 13.00
N ALA A 52 -12.72 -6.10 12.74
CA ALA A 52 -11.74 -6.40 13.78
C ALA A 52 -11.10 -5.12 14.35
N LEU A 53 -10.75 -4.16 13.49
CA LEU A 53 -10.21 -2.86 13.87
C LEU A 53 -11.22 -2.04 14.68
N ASP A 54 -12.52 -2.11 14.34
CA ASP A 54 -13.56 -1.39 15.08
C ASP A 54 -13.66 -1.80 16.56
N LYS A 55 -13.31 -3.05 16.89
CA LYS A 55 -13.22 -3.51 18.29
C LYS A 55 -12.08 -2.84 19.07
N ILE A 56 -11.04 -2.39 18.38
CA ILE A 56 -9.85 -1.75 18.96
C ILE A 56 -9.99 -0.23 18.92
N ALA A 57 -10.52 0.31 17.82
CA ALA A 57 -10.75 1.72 17.56
C ALA A 57 -12.20 1.93 17.09
N PRO A 58 -13.14 2.12 18.04
CA PRO A 58 -14.55 2.27 17.73
C PRO A 58 -14.83 3.42 16.74
N GLY A 59 -15.66 3.14 15.73
CA GLY A 59 -15.98 4.07 14.66
C GLY A 59 -15.22 3.79 13.36
N THR A 60 -14.30 2.83 13.35
CA THR A 60 -13.61 2.39 12.13
C THR A 60 -14.59 1.77 11.12
N ALA A 61 -15.58 1.01 11.61
CA ALA A 61 -16.62 0.37 10.78
C ALA A 61 -17.83 1.27 10.51
N ASN A 62 -17.69 2.60 10.56
CA ASN A 62 -18.77 3.54 10.24
C ASN A 62 -19.24 3.38 8.79
N GLU A 63 -20.55 3.54 8.54
CA GLU A 63 -21.11 3.43 7.19
C GLU A 63 -20.48 4.42 6.20
N ASP A 64 -20.06 5.59 6.68
CA ASP A 64 -19.42 6.65 5.90
C ASP A 64 -17.89 6.56 5.88
N THR A 65 -17.30 5.49 6.39
CA THR A 65 -15.88 5.19 6.15
C THR A 65 -15.65 5.01 4.65
N LEU A 66 -14.68 5.74 4.09
CA LEU A 66 -14.41 5.75 2.65
C LEU A 66 -13.29 4.78 2.29
N LEU A 67 -13.58 3.80 1.44
CA LEU A 67 -12.61 2.87 0.91
C LEU A 67 -12.14 3.33 -0.47
N TYR A 68 -10.85 3.62 -0.57
CA TYR A 68 -10.17 3.93 -1.82
C TYR A 68 -9.47 2.68 -2.33
N GLY A 69 -9.71 2.35 -3.59
CA GLY A 69 -9.08 1.22 -4.25
C GLY A 69 -9.14 1.40 -5.77
N VAL A 70 -8.33 0.63 -6.52
CA VAL A 70 -7.34 -0.35 -6.02
C VAL A 70 -5.98 0.32 -5.80
N GLU A 71 -5.39 0.12 -4.62
CA GLU A 71 -3.97 0.44 -4.39
C GLU A 71 -3.13 -0.72 -4.92
N VAL A 72 -2.37 -0.48 -5.99
CA VAL A 72 -1.45 -1.48 -6.55
C VAL A 72 -0.05 -0.86 -6.60
N LYS A 73 0.92 -1.56 -6.00
CA LYS A 73 2.34 -1.33 -6.26
C LYS A 73 2.81 -2.42 -7.21
N PHE A 74 2.95 -2.07 -8.48
CA PHE A 74 3.43 -3.00 -9.49
C PHE A 74 4.93 -3.26 -9.26
N TYR A 75 5.28 -4.53 -9.03
CA TYR A 75 6.64 -5.09 -8.96
C TYR A 75 7.46 -4.76 -7.70
N ASN A 76 7.78 -5.81 -6.95
CA ASN A 76 9.07 -5.91 -6.27
C ASN A 76 9.94 -6.82 -7.13
N SER A 77 10.59 -6.26 -8.16
CA SER A 77 11.68 -6.97 -8.84
C SER A 77 12.83 -7.09 -7.84
N ARG A 78 12.92 -8.23 -7.16
CA ARG A 78 14.04 -8.49 -6.25
C ARG A 78 15.28 -8.73 -7.07
N VAL A 79 16.18 -7.75 -7.07
CA VAL A 79 17.49 -7.87 -7.71
C VAL A 79 18.35 -8.78 -6.85
N GLU A 80 18.96 -9.79 -7.46
CA GLU A 80 19.89 -10.67 -6.76
C GLU A 80 21.19 -9.89 -6.48
N VAL A 81 21.53 -9.77 -5.20
CA VAL A 81 22.72 -9.06 -4.72
C VAL A 81 23.47 -9.89 -3.68
N ASN A 82 24.76 -9.62 -3.52
CA ASN A 82 25.57 -10.18 -2.43
C ASN A 82 25.45 -9.36 -1.12
N GLU A 83 26.25 -9.72 -0.11
CA GLU A 83 26.27 -9.06 1.20
C GLU A 83 26.62 -7.56 1.14
N ASN A 84 27.31 -7.14 0.08
CA ASN A 84 27.69 -5.74 -0.17
C ASN A 84 26.71 -4.99 -1.09
N LEU A 85 25.52 -5.57 -1.33
CA LEU A 85 24.50 -5.03 -2.24
C LEU A 85 24.94 -4.93 -3.71
N GLU A 86 26.00 -5.65 -4.08
CA GLU A 86 26.51 -5.71 -5.45
C GLU A 86 25.73 -6.77 -6.24
N THR A 87 25.35 -6.43 -7.46
CA THR A 87 24.67 -7.35 -8.38
C THR A 87 25.66 -8.34 -9.00
N LYS A 88 25.18 -9.22 -9.88
CA LYS A 88 26.04 -10.08 -10.71
C LYS A 88 26.97 -9.29 -11.63
N VAL A 89 26.66 -8.01 -11.90
CA VAL A 89 27.51 -7.11 -12.68
C VAL A 89 28.43 -6.37 -11.71
N LYS A 90 29.74 -6.63 -11.85
CA LYS A 90 30.76 -6.02 -11.00
C LYS A 90 30.72 -4.49 -11.08
N GLY A 91 30.73 -3.83 -9.92
CA GLY A 91 30.64 -2.38 -9.79
C GLY A 91 29.21 -1.82 -9.94
N LEU A 92 28.21 -2.65 -10.19
CA LEU A 92 26.80 -2.26 -10.21
C LEU A 92 26.13 -2.71 -8.91
N TYR A 93 25.63 -1.74 -8.16
CA TYR A 93 24.99 -1.95 -6.86
C TYR A 93 23.49 -1.63 -6.94
N ALA A 94 22.68 -2.43 -6.26
CA ALA A 94 21.24 -2.20 -6.14
C ALA A 94 20.88 -2.02 -4.67
N LEU A 95 20.28 -0.88 -4.34
CA LEU A 95 19.96 -0.46 -2.98
C LEU A 95 18.57 0.18 -2.91
N GLY A 96 18.08 0.41 -1.70
CA GLY A 96 16.73 0.96 -1.48
C GLY A 96 15.62 0.04 -1.97
N ASP A 97 14.38 0.55 -1.94
CA ASP A 97 13.21 -0.28 -2.23
C ASP A 97 13.19 -0.79 -3.69
N GLY A 98 13.86 -0.08 -4.60
CA GLY A 98 14.05 -0.51 -5.99
C GLY A 98 14.91 -1.77 -6.15
N SER A 99 15.71 -2.14 -5.16
CA SER A 99 16.43 -3.43 -5.13
C SER A 99 15.55 -4.61 -4.72
N GLY A 100 14.42 -4.34 -4.05
CA GLY A 100 13.59 -5.34 -3.38
C GLY A 100 14.22 -5.93 -2.10
N VAL A 101 15.36 -5.42 -1.63
CA VAL A 101 16.01 -5.80 -0.35
C VAL A 101 15.39 -5.04 0.83
N THR A 102 14.86 -3.84 0.58
CA THR A 102 14.25 -2.98 1.60
C THR A 102 12.79 -2.71 1.27
N HIS A 103 11.99 -2.45 2.30
CA HIS A 103 10.56 -2.14 2.18
C HIS A 103 10.14 -0.95 3.06
N SER A 104 11.10 -0.09 3.40
CA SER A 104 10.92 1.03 4.33
C SER A 104 11.95 2.11 4.04
N LEU A 105 11.54 3.37 4.25
CA LEU A 105 12.42 4.53 4.17
C LEU A 105 13.69 4.37 5.04
N SER A 106 13.55 3.82 6.25
CA SER A 106 14.68 3.64 7.17
C SER A 106 15.66 2.57 6.67
N GLN A 107 15.14 1.45 6.17
CA GLN A 107 15.95 0.38 5.59
C GLN A 107 16.64 0.85 4.30
N ALA A 108 15.90 1.55 3.43
CA ALA A 108 16.45 2.11 2.19
C ALA A 108 17.60 3.08 2.49
N SER A 109 17.41 3.98 3.46
CA SER A 109 18.45 4.91 3.90
C SER A 109 19.67 4.19 4.49
N ALA A 110 19.44 3.19 5.34
CA ALA A 110 20.51 2.39 5.93
C ALA A 110 21.34 1.66 4.85
N SER A 111 20.68 1.13 3.81
CA SER A 111 21.37 0.47 2.68
C SER A 111 22.30 1.42 1.92
N GLY A 112 21.89 2.69 1.75
CA GLY A 112 22.72 3.72 1.13
C GLY A 112 23.94 4.08 1.98
N VAL A 113 23.75 4.26 3.29
CA VAL A 113 24.87 4.51 4.23
C VAL A 113 25.84 3.34 4.26
N HIS A 114 25.32 2.11 4.27
CA HIS A 114 26.13 0.89 4.29
C HIS A 114 27.03 0.79 3.05
N LEU A 115 26.47 0.94 1.85
CA LEU A 115 27.26 0.95 0.62
C LEU A 115 28.25 2.13 0.57
N GLY A 116 27.83 3.31 1.04
CA GLY A 116 28.71 4.48 1.10
C GLY A 116 29.98 4.22 1.92
N ARG A 117 29.88 3.49 3.04
CA ARG A 117 31.05 3.10 3.86
C ARG A 117 31.96 2.11 3.13
N ILE A 118 31.37 1.10 2.49
CA ILE A 118 32.13 0.10 1.70
C ILE A 118 32.90 0.77 0.57
N LEU A 119 32.25 1.70 -0.16
CA LEU A 119 32.89 2.42 -1.26
C LEU A 119 34.00 3.36 -0.76
N ALA A 120 33.79 4.02 0.39
CA ALA A 120 34.82 4.85 0.99
C ALA A 120 36.06 4.02 1.37
N GLU A 121 35.91 2.85 2.00
CA GLU A 121 37.03 1.97 2.33
C GLU A 121 37.75 1.39 1.10
N LYS A 122 37.02 1.23 -0.02
CA LYS A 122 37.56 0.64 -1.25
C LYS A 122 38.32 1.63 -2.13
N TYR A 123 37.97 2.91 -2.07
CA TYR A 123 38.45 3.92 -3.02
C TYR A 123 39.10 5.16 -2.40
N CYS A 124 39.00 5.37 -1.09
CA CYS A 124 39.75 6.40 -0.34
C CYS A 124 40.91 5.76 0.43
#